data_AF-A0A9W6B7C7-F1
#
_entry.id   AF-A0A9W6B7C7-F1
#
_cell.length_a   1.000
_cell.length_b   1.000
_cell.length_c   1.000
_cell.angle_alpha   90.00
_cell.angle_beta   90.00
_cell.angle_gamma   90.00
#
_symmetry.space_group_name_H-M   'P 1'
#
loop_
_entity.id
_entity.type
_entity.pdbx_description
1 polymer ?
#
loop_
_entity_poly.entity_id
_entity_poly.type
_entity_poly.pdbx_seq_one_letter_code
_entity_poly.pdbx_strand_id
1 'polypeptide(L)'
;MKVANVLESNKIIDYKNQKLILLDFWATWCGPCIPATEQLEVLQKQYANELFMISITDEQKNAVQKYLKKRPIDLMVVTDQDSYTFSRYNVISRPYAVLFTTEGDIIWKGHPGDLTDKKINVYLKKYRGNKSKKLSSFMKVVKQETVKLDDINTYEIEKVSGEATHYEDFYKEDEKFIEFRGDLSVLMAKLLNIATADMIADFTDFKVSFKANRQYYTSKNEELLNEVLNKYHLRMEKESQSEQVNELKVVNSNMLWRNDQINWSEGSDENSSNFLITTDRIEADNLTIRELANLLSDVKGISFVYNGKDENLYDWNLHYLHDNLFREDLEDTFGIKVQQKVMKITKIRIKKE
;
A
#
# COMPACT_ATOMS: atom_id res chain seq x y z
N MET A 1 -4.24 -8.57 21.13
CA MET A 1 -4.26 -8.42 19.66
C MET A 1 -4.44 -6.95 19.32
N LYS A 2 -3.67 -6.44 18.35
CA LYS A 2 -3.81 -5.07 17.84
C LYS A 2 -4.45 -5.20 16.47
N VAL A 3 -5.56 -4.52 16.24
CA VAL A 3 -6.28 -4.57 14.96
C VAL A 3 -6.53 -3.15 14.51
N ALA A 4 -6.23 -2.88 13.24
CA ALA A 4 -6.27 -1.53 12.67
C ALA A 4 -7.68 -1.10 12.28
N ASN A 5 -8.51 -2.00 11.74
CA ASN A 5 -9.90 -1.68 11.37
C ASN A 5 -10.80 -2.91 11.39
N VAL A 6 -12.04 -2.73 11.85
CA VAL A 6 -13.15 -3.68 11.64
C VAL A 6 -13.86 -3.31 10.34
N LEU A 7 -13.93 -4.26 9.40
CA LEU A 7 -14.54 -4.05 8.08
C LEU A 7 -15.99 -4.50 8.04
N GLU A 8 -16.25 -5.68 8.61
CA GLU A 8 -17.59 -6.21 8.78
C GLU A 8 -17.76 -6.69 10.21
N SER A 9 -18.88 -6.28 10.83
CA SER A 9 -19.32 -6.82 12.11
C SER A 9 -19.77 -8.27 11.91
N ASN A 10 -19.63 -9.08 12.97
CA ASN A 10 -20.17 -10.44 12.96
C ASN A 10 -21.69 -10.41 12.71
N LYS A 11 -22.16 -11.10 11.67
CA LYS A 11 -23.58 -11.15 11.30
C LYS A 11 -24.33 -12.28 12.03
N ILE A 12 -23.61 -13.17 12.70
CA ILE A 12 -24.15 -14.38 13.33
C ILE A 12 -24.46 -14.14 14.81
N ILE A 13 -23.52 -13.53 15.56
CA ILE A 13 -23.65 -13.33 17.02
C ILE A 13 -23.02 -12.04 17.54
N ASP A 14 -23.55 -11.54 18.67
CA ASP A 14 -22.86 -10.54 19.50
C ASP A 14 -21.75 -11.23 20.32
N TYR A 15 -20.63 -10.54 20.54
CA TYR A 15 -19.42 -11.08 21.17
C TYR A 15 -19.52 -11.24 22.70
N LYS A 16 -20.66 -10.91 23.29
CA LYS A 16 -20.85 -10.93 24.76
C LYS A 16 -21.03 -12.37 25.24
N ASN A 17 -20.32 -12.73 26.31
CA ASN A 17 -20.44 -14.02 27.04
C ASN A 17 -19.85 -15.26 26.33
N GLN A 18 -18.77 -15.08 25.57
CA GLN A 18 -18.11 -16.15 24.82
C GLN A 18 -17.09 -16.89 25.69
N LYS A 19 -16.84 -18.18 25.43
CA LYS A 19 -15.88 -19.00 26.21
C LYS A 19 -14.56 -19.23 25.48
N LEU A 20 -14.61 -19.22 24.15
CA LEU A 20 -13.46 -19.38 23.28
C LEU A 20 -13.48 -18.31 22.19
N ILE A 21 -12.29 -17.94 21.72
CA ILE A 21 -12.11 -17.01 20.60
C ILE A 21 -11.24 -17.70 19.55
N LEU A 22 -11.64 -17.67 18.28
CA LEU A 22 -10.85 -18.15 17.15
C LEU A 22 -10.42 -16.97 16.27
N LEU A 23 -9.14 -16.92 15.92
CA LEU A 23 -8.63 -16.08 14.84
C LEU A 23 -8.43 -16.94 13.59
N ASP A 24 -9.06 -16.53 12.49
CA ASP A 24 -8.98 -17.16 11.17
C ASP A 24 -8.20 -16.25 10.22
N PHE A 25 -6.96 -16.62 9.92
CA PHE A 25 -6.06 -15.88 9.04
C PHE A 25 -6.29 -16.29 7.59
N TRP A 26 -6.72 -15.34 6.77
CA TRP A 26 -7.13 -15.58 5.39
C TRP A 26 -6.63 -14.47 4.45
N ALA A 27 -6.85 -14.64 3.14
CA ALA A 27 -6.62 -13.60 2.14
C ALA A 27 -7.56 -13.74 0.93
N THR A 28 -7.81 -12.67 0.19
CA THR A 28 -8.72 -12.66 -0.97
C THR A 28 -8.26 -13.55 -2.13
N TRP A 29 -6.94 -13.74 -2.26
CA TRP A 29 -6.30 -14.62 -3.25
C TRP A 29 -6.14 -16.07 -2.75
N CYS A 30 -6.50 -16.36 -1.50
CA CYS A 30 -6.35 -17.69 -0.91
C CYS A 30 -7.53 -18.60 -1.31
N GLY A 31 -7.37 -19.35 -2.40
CA GLY A 31 -8.37 -20.33 -2.85
C GLY A 31 -8.82 -21.31 -1.76
N PRO A 32 -7.90 -21.98 -1.03
CA PRO A 32 -8.26 -22.91 0.04
C PRO A 32 -8.96 -22.27 1.24
N CYS A 33 -8.88 -20.94 1.41
CA CYS A 33 -9.55 -20.24 2.51
C CYS A 33 -11.07 -20.25 2.34
N ILE A 34 -11.59 -20.27 1.11
CA ILE A 34 -13.04 -20.23 0.83
C ILE A 34 -13.80 -21.36 1.55
N PRO A 35 -13.52 -22.65 1.28
CA PRO A 35 -14.21 -23.74 1.97
C PRO A 35 -13.89 -23.82 3.48
N ALA A 36 -12.72 -23.32 3.91
CA ALA A 36 -12.37 -23.28 5.32
C ALA A 36 -13.25 -22.26 6.08
N THR A 37 -13.44 -21.05 5.53
CA THR A 37 -14.30 -20.02 6.12
C THR A 37 -15.77 -20.47 6.15
N GLU A 38 -16.27 -21.13 5.11
CA GLU A 38 -17.63 -21.70 5.09
C GLU A 38 -17.85 -22.72 6.24
N GLN A 39 -16.88 -23.61 6.48
CA GLN A 39 -16.92 -24.54 7.61
C GLN A 39 -16.92 -23.80 8.96
N LEU A 40 -16.10 -22.75 9.09
CA LEU A 40 -16.04 -21.94 10.31
C LEU A 40 -17.36 -21.22 10.59
N GLU A 41 -18.05 -20.70 9.57
CA GLU A 41 -19.37 -20.08 9.73
C GLU A 41 -20.42 -21.08 10.26
N VAL A 42 -20.39 -22.33 9.79
CA VAL A 42 -21.26 -23.41 10.32
C VAL A 42 -20.96 -23.66 11.79
N LEU A 43 -19.68 -23.76 12.16
CA LEU A 43 -19.26 -23.96 13.55
C LEU A 43 -19.60 -22.75 14.43
N GLN A 44 -19.47 -21.53 13.93
CA GLN A 44 -19.87 -20.31 14.61
C GLN A 44 -21.37 -20.30 14.92
N LYS A 45 -22.21 -20.73 13.96
CA LYS A 45 -23.66 -20.88 14.13
C LYS A 45 -23.98 -21.94 15.21
N GLN A 46 -23.27 -23.07 15.18
CA GLN A 46 -23.48 -24.17 16.13
C GLN A 46 -23.05 -23.81 17.57
N TYR A 47 -21.96 -23.06 17.72
CA TYR A 47 -21.38 -22.67 19.01
C TYR A 47 -21.59 -21.20 19.37
N ALA A 48 -22.67 -20.60 18.86
CA ALA A 48 -23.03 -19.18 19.01
C ALA A 48 -22.91 -18.61 20.44
N ASN A 49 -23.18 -19.43 21.45
CA ASN A 49 -23.14 -19.02 22.86
C ASN A 49 -21.79 -19.24 23.55
N GLU A 50 -20.82 -19.85 22.86
CA GLU A 50 -19.59 -20.34 23.49
C GLU A 50 -18.31 -20.05 22.68
N LEU A 51 -18.41 -19.78 21.38
CA LEU A 51 -17.29 -19.55 20.48
C LEU A 51 -17.52 -18.27 19.68
N PHE A 52 -16.51 -17.42 19.58
CA PHE A 52 -16.51 -16.24 18.72
C PHE A 52 -15.33 -16.26 17.75
N MET A 53 -15.61 -16.09 16.46
CA MET A 53 -14.63 -16.15 15.40
C MET A 53 -14.41 -14.80 14.75
N ILE A 54 -13.15 -14.51 14.44
CA ILE A 54 -12.71 -13.29 13.77
C ILE A 54 -11.83 -13.70 12.59
N SER A 55 -12.27 -13.35 11.39
CA SER A 55 -11.49 -13.50 10.17
C SER A 55 -10.60 -12.27 10.00
N ILE A 56 -9.29 -12.49 9.91
CA ILE A 56 -8.25 -11.46 9.91
C ILE A 56 -7.39 -11.59 8.65
N THR A 57 -7.14 -10.45 8.00
CA THR A 57 -6.29 -10.34 6.81
C THR A 57 -5.30 -9.18 6.97
N ASP A 58 -4.11 -9.34 6.42
CA ASP A 58 -3.07 -8.31 6.30
C ASP A 58 -3.27 -7.43 5.05
N GLU A 59 -4.29 -7.73 4.24
CA GLU A 59 -4.59 -6.99 3.01
C GLU A 59 -5.20 -5.60 3.27
N GLN A 60 -5.06 -4.76 2.25
CA GLN A 60 -5.65 -3.42 2.26
C GLN A 60 -7.18 -3.49 2.32
N LYS A 61 -7.78 -2.62 3.14
CA LYS A 61 -9.24 -2.54 3.34
C LYS A 61 -10.04 -2.59 2.04
N ASN A 62 -9.63 -1.84 1.01
CA ASN A 62 -10.38 -1.74 -0.24
C ASN A 62 -10.42 -3.07 -1.02
N ALA A 63 -9.28 -3.80 -1.08
CA ALA A 63 -9.22 -5.10 -1.73
C ALA A 63 -10.17 -6.10 -1.04
N VAL A 64 -10.16 -6.11 0.29
CA VAL A 64 -11.03 -6.96 1.12
C VAL A 64 -12.49 -6.58 0.94
N GLN A 65 -12.84 -5.29 0.93
CA GLN A 65 -14.22 -4.83 0.73
C GLN A 65 -14.75 -5.20 -0.67
N LYS A 66 -13.94 -5.09 -1.73
CA LYS A 66 -14.30 -5.55 -3.08
C LYS A 66 -14.58 -7.05 -3.11
N TYR A 67 -13.77 -7.84 -2.41
CA TYR A 67 -13.99 -9.27 -2.26
C TYR A 67 -15.29 -9.57 -1.53
N LEU A 68 -15.53 -8.93 -0.37
CA LEU A 68 -16.71 -9.17 0.47
C LEU A 68 -18.03 -8.82 -0.23
N LYS A 69 -18.05 -7.83 -1.14
CA LYS A 69 -19.22 -7.54 -1.99
C LYS A 69 -19.60 -8.71 -2.90
N LYS A 70 -18.62 -9.46 -3.40
CA LYS A 70 -18.82 -10.61 -4.30
C LYS A 70 -19.00 -11.92 -3.55
N ARG A 71 -18.30 -12.06 -2.42
CA ARG A 71 -18.28 -13.25 -1.55
C ARG A 71 -18.41 -12.78 -0.10
N PRO A 72 -19.63 -12.55 0.37
CA PRO A 72 -19.86 -12.13 1.75
C PRO A 72 -19.31 -13.18 2.72
N ILE A 73 -18.72 -12.70 3.80
CA ILE A 73 -18.35 -13.52 4.96
C ILE A 73 -19.31 -13.13 6.10
N ASP A 74 -19.85 -14.12 6.81
CA ASP A 74 -20.78 -13.91 7.93
C ASP A 74 -20.04 -13.69 9.27
N LEU A 75 -18.76 -14.09 9.34
CA LEU A 75 -17.87 -13.85 10.48
C LEU A 75 -17.49 -12.37 10.61
N MET A 76 -16.96 -11.97 11.76
CA MET A 76 -16.35 -10.65 11.92
C MET A 76 -15.10 -10.56 11.05
N VAL A 77 -15.01 -9.57 10.16
CA VAL A 77 -13.84 -9.36 9.31
C VAL A 77 -13.05 -8.14 9.77
N VAL A 78 -11.76 -8.32 9.98
CA VAL A 78 -10.84 -7.26 10.42
C VAL A 78 -9.55 -7.24 9.62
N THR A 79 -8.87 -6.09 9.63
CA THR A 79 -7.57 -5.90 8.96
C THR A 79 -6.43 -5.64 9.94
N ASP A 80 -5.28 -6.25 9.65
CA ASP A 80 -4.01 -6.15 10.36
C ASP A 80 -2.95 -5.56 9.41
N GLN A 81 -3.18 -4.34 8.93
CA GLN A 81 -2.36 -3.70 7.89
C GLN A 81 -0.89 -3.48 8.29
N ASP A 82 -0.60 -3.40 9.59
CA ASP A 82 0.77 -3.32 10.10
C ASP A 82 1.39 -4.71 10.35
N SER A 83 0.69 -5.78 9.95
CA SER A 83 1.06 -7.19 10.12
C SER A 83 1.48 -7.56 11.54
N TYR A 84 1.06 -6.78 12.55
CA TYR A 84 1.46 -6.98 13.95
C TYR A 84 0.94 -8.33 14.47
N THR A 85 -0.33 -8.62 14.22
CA THR A 85 -0.98 -9.84 14.66
C THR A 85 -0.48 -11.05 13.88
N PHE A 86 -0.28 -10.93 12.56
CA PHE A 86 0.34 -11.96 11.73
C PHE A 86 1.74 -12.34 12.27
N SER A 87 2.58 -11.34 12.54
CA SER A 87 3.93 -11.52 13.08
C SER A 87 3.90 -12.16 14.48
N ARG A 88 3.02 -11.68 15.37
CA ARG A 88 2.89 -12.19 16.74
C ARG A 88 2.59 -13.68 16.81
N TYR A 89 1.84 -14.22 15.84
CA TYR A 89 1.48 -15.62 15.79
C TYR A 89 2.27 -16.43 14.76
N ASN A 90 3.31 -15.83 14.18
CA ASN A 90 4.20 -16.42 13.18
C ASN A 90 3.43 -17.04 11.99
N VAL A 91 2.46 -16.29 11.47
CA VAL A 91 1.60 -16.74 10.37
C VAL A 91 2.36 -16.54 9.05
N ILE A 92 2.91 -17.63 8.53
CA ILE A 92 3.69 -17.64 7.28
C ILE A 92 2.89 -18.19 6.08
N SER A 93 1.72 -18.80 6.32
CA SER A 93 0.87 -19.40 5.31
C SER A 93 -0.60 -19.28 5.67
N ARG A 94 -1.48 -19.19 4.66
CA ARG A 94 -2.94 -19.15 4.79
C ARG A 94 -3.55 -20.34 4.04
N PRO A 95 -4.66 -20.94 4.51
CA PRO A 95 -5.40 -20.58 5.73
C PRO A 95 -4.68 -21.05 7.00
N TYR A 96 -4.85 -20.31 8.08
CA TYR A 96 -4.31 -20.66 9.39
C TYR A 96 -5.25 -20.15 10.48
N ALA A 97 -5.39 -20.89 11.58
CA ALA A 97 -6.22 -20.46 12.69
C ALA A 97 -5.55 -20.70 14.04
N VAL A 98 -5.94 -19.88 15.00
CA VAL A 98 -5.49 -19.96 16.40
C VAL A 98 -6.70 -19.83 17.32
N LEU A 99 -6.86 -20.78 18.23
CA LEU A 99 -7.94 -20.85 19.21
C LEU A 99 -7.43 -20.48 20.59
N PHE A 100 -8.18 -19.62 21.27
CA PHE A 100 -7.85 -19.03 22.55
C PHE A 100 -8.93 -19.30 23.60
N THR A 101 -8.52 -19.35 24.87
CA THR A 101 -9.43 -19.15 26.01
C THR A 101 -9.78 -17.67 26.18
N THR A 102 -10.78 -17.37 27.01
CA THR A 102 -11.06 -16.02 27.50
C THR A 102 -10.03 -15.47 28.47
N GLU A 103 -8.89 -16.14 28.67
CA GLU A 103 -7.77 -15.62 29.44
C GLU A 103 -6.63 -15.19 28.52
N GLY A 104 -6.68 -15.59 27.25
CA GLY A 104 -5.66 -15.31 26.23
C GLY A 104 -4.71 -16.48 25.97
N ASP A 105 -4.95 -17.64 26.58
CA ASP A 105 -4.13 -18.83 26.39
C ASP A 105 -4.42 -19.46 25.04
N ILE A 106 -3.37 -19.72 24.25
CA ILE A 106 -3.47 -20.47 23.00
C ILE A 106 -3.67 -21.95 23.36
N ILE A 107 -4.81 -22.52 22.97
CA ILE A 107 -5.14 -23.92 23.24
C ILE A 107 -5.10 -24.79 21.98
N TRP A 108 -5.13 -24.17 20.80
CA TRP A 108 -4.95 -24.85 19.53
C TRP A 108 -4.49 -23.88 18.43
N LYS A 109 -3.75 -24.40 17.46
CA LYS A 109 -3.35 -23.68 16.24
C LYS A 109 -3.19 -24.67 15.08
N GLY A 110 -3.47 -24.26 13.85
CA GLY A 110 -3.32 -25.13 12.67
C GLY A 110 -4.19 -24.71 11.49
N HIS A 111 -4.37 -25.61 10.53
CA HIS A 111 -5.28 -25.40 9.41
C HIS A 111 -6.73 -25.36 9.90
N PRO A 112 -7.57 -24.36 9.55
CA PRO A 112 -8.92 -24.24 10.11
C PRO A 112 -9.82 -25.45 9.82
N GLY A 113 -9.63 -26.10 8.66
CA GLY A 113 -10.33 -27.34 8.33
C GLY A 113 -10.14 -28.49 9.32
N ASP A 114 -9.02 -28.50 10.08
CA ASP A 114 -8.75 -29.52 11.10
C ASP A 114 -9.52 -29.28 12.42
N LEU A 115 -10.17 -28.13 12.57
CA LEU A 115 -10.94 -27.77 13.76
C LEU A 115 -12.35 -28.34 13.67
N THR A 116 -12.48 -29.63 14.00
CA THR A 116 -13.77 -30.34 14.01
C THR A 116 -14.62 -29.98 15.23
N ASP A 117 -15.94 -30.20 15.13
CA ASP A 117 -16.90 -30.20 16.23
C ASP A 117 -16.38 -30.91 17.49
N LYS A 118 -15.87 -32.13 17.32
CA LYS A 118 -15.35 -32.96 18.43
C LYS A 118 -14.22 -32.25 19.18
N LYS A 119 -13.32 -31.57 18.47
CA LYS A 119 -12.22 -30.82 19.09
C LYS A 119 -12.76 -29.62 19.87
N ILE A 120 -13.68 -28.85 19.29
CA ILE A 120 -14.31 -27.70 19.95
C ILE A 120 -15.01 -28.15 21.24
N ASN A 121 -15.80 -29.22 21.17
CA ASN A 121 -16.47 -29.81 22.33
C ASN A 121 -15.49 -30.24 23.45
N VAL A 122 -14.34 -30.82 23.10
CA VAL A 122 -13.29 -31.18 24.07
C VAL A 122 -12.72 -29.94 24.76
N TYR A 123 -12.41 -28.89 23.99
CA TYR A 123 -11.89 -27.65 24.54
C TYR A 123 -12.92 -26.94 25.42
N LEU A 124 -14.18 -26.83 24.97
CA LEU A 124 -15.25 -26.24 25.76
C LEU A 124 -15.45 -26.97 27.09
N LYS A 125 -15.44 -28.30 27.10
CA LYS A 125 -15.53 -29.08 28.34
C LYS A 125 -14.35 -28.83 29.27
N LYS A 126 -13.13 -28.76 28.73
CA LYS A 126 -11.90 -28.56 29.50
C LYS A 126 -11.82 -27.15 30.11
N TYR A 127 -12.33 -26.14 29.41
CA TYR A 127 -12.23 -24.72 29.80
C TYR A 127 -13.55 -24.10 30.27
N ARG A 128 -14.52 -24.93 30.69
CA ARG A 128 -15.87 -24.54 31.14
C ARG A 128 -15.95 -23.57 32.33
N GLY A 129 -14.85 -23.37 33.05
CA GLY A 129 -14.85 -22.79 34.41
C GLY A 129 -14.42 -21.32 34.54
N ASN A 130 -14.00 -20.64 33.48
CA ASN A 130 -13.44 -19.30 33.62
C ASN A 130 -14.44 -18.20 33.28
N LYS A 131 -14.35 -17.10 34.06
CA LYS A 131 -15.17 -15.90 33.91
C LYS A 131 -14.96 -15.35 32.49
N SER A 132 -16.03 -15.26 31.70
CA SER A 132 -16.01 -14.61 30.38
C SER A 132 -15.44 -13.19 30.51
N LYS A 133 -14.19 -12.98 30.09
CA LYS A 133 -13.63 -11.64 29.92
C LYS A 133 -14.20 -11.00 28.65
N LYS A 134 -14.41 -9.68 28.69
CA LYS A 134 -14.88 -8.94 27.51
C LYS A 134 -13.86 -9.04 26.38
N LEU A 135 -14.32 -9.20 25.14
CA LEU A 135 -13.47 -9.23 23.94
C LEU A 135 -12.57 -7.99 23.82
N SER A 136 -13.04 -6.83 24.32
CA SER A 136 -12.26 -5.58 24.42
C SER A 136 -11.01 -5.69 25.31
N SER A 137 -10.89 -6.72 26.14
CA SER A 137 -9.65 -7.02 26.87
C SER A 137 -8.63 -7.81 26.03
N PHE A 138 -9.07 -8.47 24.95
CA PHE A 138 -8.24 -9.22 24.01
C PHE A 138 -7.83 -8.41 22.79
N MET A 139 -8.74 -7.57 22.33
CA MET A 139 -8.56 -6.71 21.17
C MET A 139 -8.49 -5.25 21.60
N LYS A 140 -7.35 -4.62 21.33
CA LYS A 140 -7.31 -3.18 21.16
C LYS A 140 -7.66 -2.92 19.71
N VAL A 141 -8.93 -2.63 19.45
CA VAL A 141 -9.31 -1.98 18.19
C VAL A 141 -8.70 -0.59 18.27
N VAL A 142 -7.60 -0.42 17.57
CA VAL A 142 -7.07 0.91 17.34
C VAL A 142 -7.98 1.42 16.23
N LYS A 143 -8.84 2.41 16.51
CA LYS A 143 -9.34 3.22 15.39
C LYS A 143 -8.08 3.70 14.71
N GLN A 144 -7.88 3.36 13.44
CA GLN A 144 -6.93 4.08 12.62
C GLN A 144 -7.22 5.55 12.93
N GLU A 145 -6.25 6.26 13.51
CA GLU A 145 -6.38 7.69 13.63
C GLU A 145 -6.55 8.14 12.18
N THR A 146 -7.80 8.40 11.82
CA THR A 146 -8.11 9.40 10.81
C THR A 146 -7.43 10.61 11.41
N VAL A 147 -6.19 10.85 10.99
CA VAL A 147 -5.54 12.12 11.23
C VAL A 147 -6.59 13.11 10.82
N LYS A 148 -7.09 13.88 11.79
CA LYS A 148 -7.97 15.00 11.52
C LYS A 148 -7.10 16.06 10.87
N LEU A 149 -6.75 15.81 9.62
CA LEU A 149 -6.23 16.80 8.68
C LEU A 149 -7.46 17.60 8.23
N ASP A 150 -8.17 18.18 9.21
CA ASP A 150 -9.33 19.05 8.99
C ASP A 150 -8.86 20.42 8.45
N ASP A 151 -7.55 20.68 8.47
CA ASP A 151 -6.90 21.86 7.93
C ASP A 151 -6.18 21.56 6.61
N ILE A 152 -6.48 22.35 5.58
CA ILE A 152 -5.93 22.26 4.21
C ILE A 152 -4.39 22.34 4.19
N ASN A 153 -3.73 22.81 5.25
CA ASN A 153 -2.28 23.09 5.31
C ASN A 153 -1.49 22.13 6.23
N THR A 154 -1.81 20.84 6.25
CA THR A 154 -1.23 19.92 7.24
C THR A 154 -0.43 18.78 6.61
N TYR A 155 0.72 18.48 7.22
CA TYR A 155 1.55 17.32 6.94
C TYR A 155 2.18 16.78 8.23
N GLU A 156 2.57 15.51 8.20
CA GLU A 156 3.33 14.82 9.23
C GLU A 156 4.48 14.07 8.56
N ILE A 157 5.67 14.16 9.13
CA ILE A 157 6.84 13.41 8.68
C ILE A 157 7.65 12.93 9.87
N GLU A 158 8.00 11.65 9.92
CA GLU A 158 8.78 11.08 11.01
C GLU A 158 9.84 10.14 10.46
N LYS A 159 11.03 10.15 11.09
CA LYS A 159 12.06 9.16 10.80
C LYS A 159 11.62 7.81 11.37
N VAL A 160 11.66 6.77 10.54
CA VAL A 160 11.30 5.41 10.95
C VAL A 160 12.57 4.65 11.33
N SER A 161 12.55 3.98 12.48
CA SER A 161 13.66 3.13 12.93
C SER A 161 13.25 1.66 12.87
N GLY A 162 14.04 0.84 12.17
CA GLY A 162 13.84 -0.61 12.10
C GLY A 162 14.76 -1.31 11.10
N GLU A 163 15.37 -2.42 11.53
CA GLU A 163 15.99 -3.44 10.67
C GLU A 163 14.87 -4.21 9.94
N ALA A 164 14.21 -3.58 8.98
CA ALA A 164 13.12 -4.20 8.28
C ALA A 164 13.62 -4.67 6.91
N THR A 165 13.89 -5.97 6.85
CA THR A 165 14.47 -6.68 5.70
C THR A 165 13.60 -6.62 4.44
N HIS A 166 12.35 -6.16 4.50
CA HIS A 166 11.43 -6.03 3.35
C HIS A 166 10.57 -4.74 3.45
N TYR A 167 11.18 -3.54 3.48
CA TYR A 167 10.45 -2.32 3.10
C TYR A 167 10.75 -2.06 1.63
N GLU A 168 9.81 -2.39 0.75
CA GLU A 168 9.72 -1.71 -0.54
C GLU A 168 9.16 -0.30 -0.29
N ASP A 169 9.61 0.69 -1.06
CA ASP A 169 9.07 2.04 -0.98
C ASP A 169 7.58 2.02 -1.33
N PHE A 170 6.75 2.50 -0.41
CA PHE A 170 5.31 2.56 -0.58
C PHE A 170 4.87 4.01 -0.79
N TYR A 171 4.13 4.26 -1.86
CA TYR A 171 3.50 5.55 -2.17
C TYR A 171 2.02 5.33 -2.42
N LYS A 172 1.18 6.13 -1.76
CA LYS A 172 -0.27 6.07 -1.86
C LYS A 172 -0.86 7.47 -2.00
N GLU A 173 -1.75 7.61 -2.97
CA GLU A 173 -2.55 8.80 -3.18
C GLU A 173 -4.02 8.45 -2.94
N ASP A 174 -4.70 9.29 -2.17
CA ASP A 174 -6.13 9.25 -1.86
C ASP A 174 -6.72 10.65 -2.11
N GLU A 175 -8.04 10.81 -2.23
CA GLU A 175 -8.68 12.11 -2.54
C GLU A 175 -8.18 13.27 -1.67
N LYS A 176 -7.91 12.95 -0.41
CA LYS A 176 -7.59 13.93 0.63
C LYS A 176 -6.13 13.97 0.99
N PHE A 177 -5.39 12.88 0.81
CA PHE A 177 -4.07 12.71 1.39
C PHE A 177 -3.09 11.99 0.48
N ILE A 178 -1.81 12.33 0.62
CA ILE A 178 -0.68 11.58 0.09
C ILE A 178 0.04 10.94 1.26
N GLU A 179 0.35 9.65 1.15
CA GLU A 179 1.12 8.87 2.12
C GLU A 179 2.35 8.26 1.44
N PHE A 180 3.51 8.39 2.07
CA PHE A 180 4.75 7.79 1.62
C PHE A 180 5.49 7.12 2.79
N ARG A 181 6.04 5.93 2.56
CA ARG A 181 6.97 5.27 3.47
C ARG A 181 8.11 4.68 2.68
N GLY A 182 9.33 5.10 2.98
CA GLY A 182 10.48 4.70 2.19
C GLY A 182 11.72 5.54 2.45
N ASP A 183 12.67 5.46 1.54
CA ASP A 183 13.90 6.25 1.61
C ASP A 183 13.63 7.75 1.41
N LEU A 184 14.30 8.58 2.24
CA LEU A 184 14.13 10.03 2.21
C LEU A 184 14.53 10.61 0.85
N SER A 185 15.55 10.07 0.20
CA SER A 185 15.95 10.48 -1.16
C SER A 185 14.82 10.30 -2.18
N VAL A 186 14.03 9.24 -2.06
CA VAL A 186 12.89 8.94 -2.94
C VAL A 186 11.74 9.92 -2.68
N LEU A 187 11.42 10.21 -1.42
CA LEU A 187 10.45 11.26 -1.08
C LEU A 187 10.87 12.62 -1.68
N MET A 188 12.14 12.97 -1.53
CA MET A 188 12.69 14.24 -2.03
C MET A 188 12.64 14.31 -3.55
N ALA A 189 12.95 13.22 -4.27
CA ALA A 189 12.81 13.13 -5.72
C ALA A 189 11.37 13.42 -6.18
N LYS A 190 10.38 12.82 -5.48
CA LYS A 190 8.95 13.03 -5.74
C LYS A 190 8.52 14.49 -5.51
N LEU A 191 8.96 15.10 -4.41
CA LEU A 191 8.66 16.52 -4.11
C LEU A 191 9.26 17.47 -5.16
N LEU A 192 10.43 17.14 -5.67
CA LEU A 192 11.14 17.88 -6.71
C LEU A 192 10.63 17.58 -8.13
N ASN A 193 9.79 16.54 -8.28
CA ASN A 193 9.36 15.98 -9.55
C ASN A 193 10.54 15.68 -10.50
N ILE A 194 11.51 14.92 -9.99
CA ILE A 194 12.66 14.40 -10.76
C ILE A 194 12.81 12.90 -10.57
N ALA A 195 13.54 12.25 -11.47
CA ALA A 195 13.87 10.83 -11.34
C ALA A 195 14.67 10.57 -10.05
N THR A 196 14.44 9.43 -9.42
CA THR A 196 15.19 9.02 -8.22
C THR A 196 16.68 8.86 -8.53
N ALA A 197 17.01 8.42 -9.75
CA ALA A 197 18.39 8.32 -10.23
C ALA A 197 19.12 9.68 -10.39
N ASP A 198 18.39 10.80 -10.34
CA ASP A 198 18.97 12.14 -10.36
C ASP A 198 19.24 12.70 -8.96
N MET A 199 18.91 11.94 -7.91
CA MET A 199 19.26 12.24 -6.53
C MET A 199 20.57 11.60 -6.12
N ILE A 200 21.40 12.35 -5.39
CA ILE A 200 22.60 11.86 -4.73
C ILE A 200 22.43 12.11 -3.23
N ALA A 201 22.37 11.06 -2.42
CA ALA A 201 22.26 11.19 -0.96
C ALA A 201 23.60 10.84 -0.30
N ASP A 202 24.17 11.77 0.46
CA ASP A 202 25.40 11.53 1.24
C ASP A 202 25.11 10.80 2.58
N PHE A 203 24.01 10.04 2.64
CA PHE A 203 23.58 9.26 3.79
C PHE A 203 22.92 7.95 3.35
N THR A 204 23.02 6.93 4.19
CA THR A 204 22.39 5.62 4.00
C THR A 204 21.29 5.39 5.04
N ASP A 205 20.33 4.52 4.73
CA ASP A 205 19.28 4.04 5.66
C ASP A 205 18.46 5.15 6.33
N PHE A 206 18.18 6.23 5.59
CA PHE A 206 17.35 7.32 6.08
C PHE A 206 15.90 7.13 5.63
N LYS A 207 15.17 6.29 6.35
CA LYS A 207 13.76 6.01 6.07
C LYS A 207 12.81 6.96 6.81
N VAL A 208 11.75 7.38 6.12
CA VAL A 208 10.72 8.27 6.65
C VAL A 208 9.33 7.73 6.40
N SER A 209 8.40 8.06 7.31
CA SER A 209 6.96 8.01 7.08
C SER A 209 6.49 9.43 6.88
N PHE A 210 5.82 9.68 5.77
CA PHE A 210 5.33 10.99 5.34
C PHE A 210 3.84 10.90 5.03
N LYS A 211 3.07 11.90 5.47
CA LYS A 211 1.66 12.05 5.15
C LYS A 211 1.33 13.53 5.00
N ALA A 212 0.63 13.92 3.94
CA ALA A 212 0.21 15.31 3.74
C ALA A 212 -1.19 15.40 3.16
N ASN A 213 -1.89 16.50 3.40
CA ASN A 213 -3.07 16.87 2.63
C ASN A 213 -2.71 16.96 1.13
N ARG A 214 -3.54 16.39 0.26
CA ARG A 214 -3.30 16.33 -1.19
C ARG A 214 -3.21 17.71 -1.81
N GLN A 215 -4.15 18.60 -1.49
CA GLN A 215 -4.14 19.98 -1.99
C GLN A 215 -2.90 20.73 -1.52
N TYR A 216 -2.48 20.55 -0.26
CA TYR A 216 -1.23 21.13 0.24
C TYR A 216 -0.02 20.61 -0.52
N TYR A 217 0.11 19.28 -0.64
CA TYR A 217 1.21 18.65 -1.36
C TYR A 217 1.32 19.17 -2.80
N THR A 218 0.20 19.24 -3.53
CA THR A 218 0.18 19.70 -4.93
C THR A 218 0.46 21.19 -5.08
N SER A 219 -0.06 22.04 -4.17
CA SER A 219 0.05 23.50 -4.30
C SER A 219 1.24 24.12 -3.59
N LYS A 220 1.83 23.41 -2.62
CA LYS A 220 2.89 23.87 -1.71
C LYS A 220 4.08 22.91 -1.63
N ASN A 221 4.33 22.15 -2.69
CA ASN A 221 5.45 21.20 -2.77
C ASN A 221 6.82 21.83 -2.41
N GLU A 222 7.12 23.05 -2.86
CA GLU A 222 8.37 23.75 -2.53
C GLU A 222 8.47 24.11 -1.03
N GLU A 223 7.36 24.50 -0.41
CA GLU A 223 7.29 24.82 1.02
C GLU A 223 7.57 23.55 1.83
N LEU A 224 6.88 22.47 1.49
CA LEU A 224 7.03 21.17 2.10
C LEU A 224 8.47 20.61 1.96
N LEU A 225 9.08 20.80 0.79
CA LEU A 225 10.47 20.43 0.55
C LEU A 225 11.41 21.17 1.52
N ASN A 226 11.24 22.48 1.68
CA ASN A 226 12.03 23.29 2.60
C ASN A 226 11.82 22.86 4.06
N GLU A 227 10.61 22.51 4.43
CA GLU A 227 10.31 22.02 5.78
C GLU A 227 10.99 20.67 6.08
N VAL A 228 10.99 19.75 5.12
CA VAL A 228 11.71 18.47 5.24
C VAL A 228 13.21 18.70 5.40
N LEU A 229 13.79 19.60 4.60
CA LEU A 229 15.20 19.98 4.70
C LEU A 229 15.53 20.56 6.07
N ASN A 230 14.75 21.53 6.54
CA ASN A 230 14.93 22.18 7.83
C ASN A 230 14.80 21.20 9.00
N LYS A 231 13.77 20.34 8.97
CA LYS A 231 13.50 19.39 10.05
C LYS A 231 14.65 18.41 10.27
N TYR A 232 15.33 18.01 9.20
CA TYR A 232 16.41 17.04 9.27
C TYR A 232 17.80 17.65 9.12
N HIS A 233 17.91 18.99 9.14
CA HIS A 233 19.15 19.74 8.97
C HIS A 233 19.92 19.29 7.71
N LEU A 234 19.22 19.32 6.58
CA LEU A 234 19.73 18.92 5.27
C LEU A 234 19.82 20.12 4.35
N ARG A 235 20.76 20.08 3.42
CA ARG A 235 20.90 21.04 2.33
C ARG A 235 20.98 20.36 0.98
N MET A 236 20.49 21.06 -0.04
CA MET A 236 20.54 20.62 -1.43
C MET A 236 21.61 21.41 -2.20
N GLU A 237 22.36 20.70 -3.03
CA GLU A 237 23.30 21.30 -3.99
C GLU A 237 23.01 20.76 -5.39
N LYS A 238 23.07 21.66 -6.39
CA LYS A 238 22.91 21.28 -7.79
C LYS A 238 24.28 20.94 -8.37
N GLU A 239 24.40 19.76 -8.95
CA GLU A 239 25.60 19.32 -9.66
C GLU A 239 25.28 19.09 -11.12
N SER A 240 26.14 19.60 -12.02
CA SER A 240 25.98 19.35 -13.45
C SER A 240 26.88 18.21 -13.90
N GLN A 241 26.28 17.14 -14.41
CA GLN A 241 27.00 15.97 -14.90
C GLN A 241 26.66 15.70 -16.38
N SER A 242 27.67 15.32 -17.17
CA SER A 242 27.45 14.86 -18.55
C SER A 242 27.18 13.37 -18.56
N GLU A 243 26.01 12.97 -19.02
CA GLU A 243 25.57 11.57 -19.05
C GLU A 243 24.93 11.24 -20.40
N GLN A 244 24.94 9.94 -20.74
CA GLN A 244 24.16 9.43 -21.85
C GLN A 244 22.70 9.29 -21.40
N VAL A 245 21.80 9.97 -22.09
CA VAL A 245 20.38 10.02 -21.76
C VAL A 245 19.52 9.57 -22.94
N ASN A 246 18.30 9.15 -22.64
CA ASN A 246 17.26 8.81 -23.60
C ASN A 246 16.24 9.96 -23.65
N GLU A 247 16.41 10.89 -24.58
CA GLU A 247 15.48 12.02 -24.75
C GLU A 247 14.18 11.56 -25.38
N LEU A 248 13.06 11.79 -24.70
CA LEU A 248 11.72 11.66 -25.26
C LEU A 248 11.46 12.87 -26.14
N LYS A 249 11.28 12.64 -27.45
CA LYS A 249 10.98 13.70 -28.42
C LYS A 249 9.60 13.47 -29.02
N VAL A 250 8.67 14.36 -28.69
CA VAL A 250 7.35 14.40 -29.34
C VAL A 250 7.55 14.77 -30.81
N VAL A 251 7.25 13.83 -31.71
CA VAL A 251 7.29 14.03 -33.17
C VAL A 251 5.90 14.20 -33.76
N ASN A 252 4.85 13.72 -33.07
CA ASN A 252 3.46 13.93 -33.45
C ASN A 252 2.57 14.13 -32.20
N SER A 253 2.31 15.38 -31.84
CA SER A 253 1.50 15.71 -30.66
C SER A 253 0.03 15.30 -30.76
N ASN A 254 -0.49 15.05 -31.98
CA ASN A 254 -1.88 14.65 -32.17
C ASN A 254 -2.15 13.20 -31.75
N MET A 255 -1.09 12.41 -31.52
CA MET A 255 -1.17 11.03 -31.07
C MET A 255 -1.15 10.91 -29.54
N LEU A 256 -0.81 11.99 -28.82
CA LEU A 256 -0.82 11.97 -27.37
C LEU A 256 -2.24 11.74 -26.86
N TRP A 257 -2.40 10.70 -26.06
CA TRP A 257 -3.68 10.37 -25.43
C TRP A 257 -4.07 11.47 -24.47
N ARG A 258 -5.26 12.03 -24.66
CA ARG A 258 -5.82 13.01 -23.73
C ARG A 258 -6.04 12.34 -22.37
N ASN A 259 -6.22 13.15 -21.34
CA ASN A 259 -6.39 12.70 -19.96
C ASN A 259 -7.79 12.13 -19.64
N ASP A 260 -8.44 11.54 -20.63
CA ASP A 260 -9.78 10.95 -20.55
C ASP A 260 -9.82 9.52 -21.11
N GLN A 261 -8.66 8.95 -21.47
CA GLN A 261 -8.54 7.61 -22.05
C GLN A 261 -8.44 6.53 -20.97
N ILE A 262 -7.86 6.88 -19.82
CA ILE A 262 -7.75 6.06 -18.63
C ILE A 262 -8.31 6.88 -17.48
N ASN A 263 -9.56 6.61 -17.08
CA ASN A 263 -10.16 7.26 -15.92
C ASN A 263 -10.31 6.23 -14.81
N TRP A 264 -9.32 6.14 -13.94
CA TRP A 264 -9.42 5.26 -12.77
C TRP A 264 -10.44 5.78 -11.72
N SER A 265 -10.91 7.01 -11.90
CA SER A 265 -11.84 7.73 -11.01
C SER A 265 -13.34 7.64 -11.38
N GLU A 266 -13.74 7.18 -12.57
CA GLU A 266 -15.16 6.95 -12.88
C GLU A 266 -15.57 5.49 -12.63
N GLY A 267 -15.66 5.12 -11.34
CA GLY A 267 -16.34 3.88 -10.91
C GLY A 267 -15.53 2.91 -10.05
N SER A 268 -14.31 3.25 -9.62
CA SER A 268 -13.53 2.43 -8.69
C SER A 268 -12.75 3.26 -7.67
N ASP A 269 -12.68 2.73 -6.44
CA ASP A 269 -12.10 3.37 -5.26
C ASP A 269 -10.76 4.09 -5.51
N GLU A 270 -10.74 5.35 -5.09
CA GLU A 270 -9.76 6.43 -5.31
C GLU A 270 -8.46 6.26 -4.51
N ASN A 271 -7.82 5.08 -4.57
CA ASN A 271 -6.68 4.72 -3.72
C ASN A 271 -5.53 4.01 -4.46
N SER A 272 -5.31 4.30 -5.74
CA SER A 272 -4.16 3.82 -6.50
C SER A 272 -3.20 4.97 -6.80
N SER A 273 -1.89 4.70 -6.80
CA SER A 273 -0.91 5.56 -7.47
C SER A 273 -1.43 5.97 -8.86
N ASN A 274 -1.09 7.17 -9.35
CA ASN A 274 -1.45 7.64 -10.71
C ASN A 274 -0.81 6.80 -11.83
N PHE A 275 -0.19 5.67 -11.48
CA PHE A 275 0.33 4.68 -12.40
C PHE A 275 0.29 3.27 -11.77
N LEU A 276 0.28 2.27 -12.64
CA LEU A 276 0.33 0.85 -12.37
C LEU A 276 1.43 0.27 -13.26
N ILE A 277 2.45 -0.29 -12.62
CA ILE A 277 3.51 -1.02 -13.33
C ILE A 277 3.19 -2.50 -13.17
N THR A 278 2.86 -3.16 -14.28
CA THR A 278 2.72 -4.61 -14.34
C THR A 278 4.04 -5.25 -14.75
N THR A 279 4.04 -6.58 -14.95
CA THR A 279 5.22 -7.32 -15.42
C THR A 279 5.83 -6.78 -16.71
N ASP A 280 5.02 -6.16 -17.57
CA ASP A 280 5.44 -5.76 -18.91
C ASP A 280 4.87 -4.42 -19.38
N ARG A 281 3.92 -3.82 -18.65
CA ARG A 281 3.28 -2.55 -19.01
C ARG A 281 3.34 -1.50 -17.90
N ILE A 282 3.34 -0.24 -18.33
CA ILE A 282 3.07 0.93 -17.49
C ILE A 282 1.73 1.47 -17.95
N GLU A 283 0.77 1.52 -17.03
CA GLU A 283 -0.46 2.30 -17.19
C GLU A 283 -0.35 3.52 -16.28
N ALA A 284 -0.64 4.72 -16.76
CA ALA A 284 -0.64 5.92 -15.94
C ALA A 284 -1.75 6.89 -16.35
N ASP A 285 -2.34 7.52 -15.36
CA ASP A 285 -3.49 8.42 -15.46
C ASP A 285 -2.99 9.83 -15.11
N ASN A 286 -3.28 10.81 -15.97
CA ASN A 286 -2.98 12.23 -15.71
C ASN A 286 -1.49 12.54 -15.37
N LEU A 287 -0.53 12.01 -16.15
CA LEU A 287 0.88 12.39 -16.02
C LEU A 287 1.34 13.31 -17.15
N THR A 288 2.25 14.24 -16.84
CA THR A 288 2.99 14.99 -17.88
C THR A 288 4.03 14.10 -18.58
N ILE A 289 4.61 14.59 -19.67
CA ILE A 289 5.65 13.84 -20.41
C ILE A 289 6.95 13.79 -19.59
N ARG A 290 7.25 14.82 -18.79
CA ARG A 290 8.39 14.81 -17.88
C ARG A 290 8.17 13.82 -16.73
N GLU A 291 6.97 13.76 -16.18
CA GLU A 291 6.62 12.77 -15.15
C GLU A 291 6.73 11.35 -15.69
N LEU A 292 6.28 11.11 -16.92
CA LEU A 292 6.52 9.84 -17.60
C LEU A 292 8.02 9.56 -17.78
N ALA A 293 8.83 10.54 -18.19
CA ALA A 293 10.28 10.36 -18.33
C ALA A 293 10.94 10.00 -16.99
N ASN A 294 10.52 10.63 -15.90
CA ASN A 294 10.98 10.30 -14.55
C ASN A 294 10.59 8.86 -14.17
N LEU A 295 9.33 8.48 -14.40
CA LEU A 295 8.83 7.13 -14.14
C LEU A 295 9.60 6.07 -14.95
N LEU A 296 9.83 6.32 -16.24
CA LEU A 296 10.63 5.44 -17.10
C LEU A 296 12.08 5.33 -16.62
N SER A 297 12.65 6.41 -16.10
CA SER A 297 13.99 6.40 -15.53
C SER A 297 14.10 5.49 -14.32
N ASP A 298 13.11 5.57 -13.43
CA ASP A 298 13.06 4.77 -12.21
C ASP A 298 12.78 3.29 -12.54
N VAL A 299 11.83 3.02 -13.46
CA VAL A 299 11.46 1.64 -13.84
C VAL A 299 12.56 0.93 -14.61
N LYS A 300 13.23 1.62 -15.55
CA LYS A 300 14.24 0.99 -16.42
C LYS A 300 15.67 1.14 -15.89
N GLY A 301 15.89 1.93 -14.85
CA GLY A 301 17.21 2.17 -14.26
C GLY A 301 18.19 2.91 -15.17
N ILE A 302 17.70 3.62 -16.20
CA ILE A 302 18.51 4.40 -17.15
C ILE A 302 17.86 5.78 -17.34
N SER A 303 18.66 6.83 -17.58
CA SER A 303 18.12 8.20 -17.66
C SER A 303 17.24 8.42 -18.90
N PHE A 304 16.01 8.86 -18.67
CA PHE A 304 15.09 9.42 -19.65
C PHE A 304 14.83 10.89 -19.32
N VAL A 305 14.72 11.72 -20.35
CA VAL A 305 14.56 13.18 -20.18
C VAL A 305 13.55 13.74 -21.17
N TYR A 306 12.82 14.78 -20.76
CA TYR A 306 11.94 15.55 -21.63
C TYR A 306 12.18 17.06 -21.48
N ASN A 307 12.62 17.69 -22.57
CA ASN A 307 12.97 19.12 -22.62
C ASN A 307 11.91 19.99 -23.30
N GLY A 308 10.78 19.42 -23.72
CA GLY A 308 9.71 20.14 -24.40
C GLY A 308 8.80 20.91 -23.44
N LYS A 309 7.76 21.55 -24.03
CA LYS A 309 6.67 22.14 -23.24
C LYS A 309 5.86 21.02 -22.57
N ASP A 310 5.50 21.22 -21.31
CA ASP A 310 4.98 20.16 -20.45
C ASP A 310 3.81 20.64 -19.58
N GLU A 311 2.89 21.38 -20.20
CA GLU A 311 1.77 22.06 -19.52
C GLU A 311 0.49 21.20 -19.45
N ASN A 312 0.47 20.07 -20.16
CA ASN A 312 -0.71 19.22 -20.30
C ASN A 312 -0.50 17.87 -19.60
N LEU A 313 -1.61 17.30 -19.13
CA LEU A 313 -1.68 15.96 -18.59
C LEU A 313 -2.14 14.99 -19.69
N TYR A 314 -1.62 13.77 -19.64
CA TYR A 314 -1.88 12.72 -20.61
C TYR A 314 -2.03 11.38 -19.89
N ASP A 315 -2.74 10.47 -20.54
CA ASP A 315 -2.83 9.08 -20.10
C ASP A 315 -1.85 8.22 -20.87
N TRP A 316 -1.36 7.18 -20.22
CA TRP A 316 -0.27 6.36 -20.71
C TRP A 316 -0.62 4.90 -20.56
N ASN A 317 -0.38 4.11 -21.59
CA ASN A 317 -0.46 2.67 -21.53
C ASN A 317 0.56 2.08 -22.50
N LEU A 318 1.73 1.70 -21.99
CA LEU A 318 2.84 1.30 -22.84
C LEU A 318 3.59 0.08 -22.32
N HIS A 319 4.06 -0.76 -23.24
CA HIS A 319 5.02 -1.82 -22.95
C HIS A 319 6.40 -1.24 -22.62
N TYR A 320 7.05 -1.67 -21.55
CA TYR A 320 8.37 -1.14 -21.15
C TYR A 320 9.50 -2.19 -21.08
N LEU A 321 9.14 -3.47 -20.99
CA LEU A 321 10.09 -4.57 -20.72
C LEU A 321 11.02 -4.86 -21.90
N HIS A 322 10.50 -4.87 -23.13
CA HIS A 322 11.26 -5.16 -24.35
C HIS A 322 11.56 -3.87 -25.12
N ASP A 323 12.83 -3.55 -25.32
CA ASP A 323 13.23 -2.22 -25.84
C ASP A 323 12.68 -1.87 -27.23
N ASN A 324 12.56 -2.85 -28.14
CA ASN A 324 11.97 -2.59 -29.46
C ASN A 324 10.48 -2.30 -29.34
N LEU A 325 9.72 -3.14 -28.62
CA LEU A 325 8.29 -2.94 -28.39
C LEU A 325 8.04 -1.63 -27.64
N PHE A 326 8.87 -1.28 -26.67
CA PHE A 326 8.77 -0.01 -25.95
C PHE A 326 8.94 1.21 -26.87
N ARG A 327 9.93 1.16 -27.77
CA ARG A 327 10.19 2.26 -28.72
C ARG A 327 9.08 2.36 -29.77
N GLU A 328 8.62 1.21 -30.28
CA GLU A 328 7.50 1.14 -31.23
C GLU A 328 6.22 1.65 -30.58
N ASP A 329 5.89 1.21 -29.36
CA ASP A 329 4.67 1.63 -28.66
C ASP A 329 4.70 3.15 -28.36
N LEU A 330 5.84 3.69 -27.91
CA LEU A 330 5.98 5.15 -27.75
C LEU A 330 5.81 5.92 -29.07
N GLU A 331 6.37 5.41 -30.16
CA GLU A 331 6.33 6.09 -31.46
C GLU A 331 4.94 5.97 -32.12
N ASP A 332 4.39 4.76 -32.16
CA ASP A 332 3.17 4.41 -32.90
C ASP A 332 1.89 4.68 -32.11
N THR A 333 1.95 4.69 -30.77
CA THR A 333 0.79 5.01 -29.93
C THR A 333 0.80 6.49 -29.53
N PHE A 334 1.95 7.02 -29.11
CA PHE A 334 2.03 8.35 -28.50
C PHE A 334 2.74 9.40 -29.37
N GLY A 335 3.31 9.02 -30.52
CA GLY A 335 4.05 9.93 -31.37
C GLY A 335 5.34 10.44 -30.72
N ILE A 336 5.97 9.64 -29.85
CA ILE A 336 7.19 9.99 -29.11
C ILE A 336 8.35 9.11 -29.58
N LYS A 337 9.43 9.73 -30.05
CA LYS A 337 10.68 9.02 -30.38
C LYS A 337 11.69 9.12 -29.25
N VAL A 338 12.34 8.01 -28.94
CA VAL A 338 13.44 7.95 -27.95
C VAL A 338 14.79 8.17 -28.65
N GLN A 339 15.46 9.29 -28.36
CA GLN A 339 16.77 9.64 -28.95
C GLN A 339 17.89 9.54 -27.91
N GLN A 340 18.92 8.74 -28.18
CA GLN A 340 20.10 8.71 -27.33
C GLN A 340 21.01 9.90 -27.61
N LYS A 341 21.36 10.65 -26.56
CA LYS A 341 22.26 11.81 -26.65
C LYS A 341 23.12 11.92 -25.40
N VAL A 342 24.29 12.55 -25.53
CA VAL A 342 25.05 13.00 -24.36
C VAL A 342 24.54 14.39 -24.00
N MET A 343 24.07 14.55 -22.77
CA MET A 343 23.55 15.82 -22.27
C MET A 343 24.14 16.16 -20.92
N LYS A 344 24.21 17.46 -20.63
CA LYS A 344 24.53 17.95 -19.29
C LYS A 344 23.23 17.98 -18.49
N ILE A 345 23.10 17.07 -17.53
CA ILE A 345 21.93 16.97 -16.65
C ILE A 345 22.24 17.56 -15.28
N THR A 346 21.20 17.99 -14.58
CA THR A 346 21.31 18.49 -13.20
C THR A 346 20.97 17.38 -12.24
N LYS A 347 21.94 16.96 -11.43
CA LYS A 347 21.75 16.09 -10.27
C LYS A 347 21.51 16.95 -9.03
N ILE A 348 20.70 16.45 -8.10
CA ILE A 348 20.47 17.09 -6.80
C ILE A 348 21.16 16.27 -5.73
N ARG A 349 22.21 16.82 -5.12
CA ARG A 349 22.87 16.23 -3.96
C ARG A 349 22.23 16.71 -2.68
N ILE A 350 21.79 15.79 -1.82
CA ILE A 350 21.35 16.06 -0.45
C ILE A 350 22.41 15.59 0.53
N LYS A 351 22.78 16.48 1.46
CA LYS A 351 23.69 16.18 2.56
C LYS A 351 23.26 16.87 3.85
N LYS A 352 23.75 16.36 4.97
CA LYS A 352 23.60 17.04 6.26
C LYS A 352 24.36 18.36 6.24
N GLU A 353 23.77 19.36 6.88
CA GLU A 353 24.42 20.65 7.16
C GLU A 353 25.67 20.52 8.01
#